data_AF-A0A2S5M4S8-F1
#
_entry.id   AF-A0A2S5M4S8-F1
#
_cell.length_a   1.000
_cell.length_b   1.000
_cell.length_c   1.000
_cell.angle_alpha   90.00
_cell.angle_beta   90.00
_cell.angle_gamma   90.00
#
_symmetry.space_group_name_H-M   'P 1'
#
loop_
_entity.id
_entity.type
_entity.pdbx_description
1 polymer ?
#
loop_
_entity_poly.entity_id
_entity_poly.type
_entity_poly.pdbx_seq_one_letter_code
_entity_poly.pdbx_strand_id
1 'polypeptide(L)'
;MAITYVNFVESSFTPGVTSISVPLPTSLVNNNLLIGAVFSGSVATTHIWPAGWTVIDNSTSGSYTRSVAYRIVDGTESSPSVSWSTGSANARALCLQYSGILATYPVGDSASKINTTKTNTSDPITTEGINSSVIYINLPGDLPVLTTPSGWMQSFSSGASAFSAGIKEVPGGVGTSSGGTSSAGSSVSSYIIQIELVSGLPVSIDADATSTSTGATSTSGALGIPAPASSSGTASSESSYTFALGVFASSSGVVNGSISVVREKIAEALSEGELQDDLLVGFLANADALSVAIDASQVEVTRFTANVVNTGVTISGTASASRIYYEIGSSNATIGGTVDVLRTINVSVIASALLASGAIGNARYNLVAESLAQLISGIIYVNDYMDGWAYNLNIQAPSFYENFKFNSFAKIGNQYYGLNNEGLHLLGANDDNGAEIDALITTGISDFGELRTKKIPVIYAGARTEKPLILTCSVDNNPDYSYEFISSSEGIAPTRVKLGKGLEGRYWKLEIANRDGGDFEISDFDIPITLNSRGV
;
A
#
# COMPACT_ATOMS: atom_id res chain seq x y z
N MET A 1 14.84 18.36 -2.67
CA MET A 1 15.46 19.14 -3.78
C MET A 1 16.65 18.33 -4.30
N ALA A 2 17.05 18.49 -5.56
CA ALA A 2 18.25 17.81 -6.06
C ALA A 2 19.50 18.41 -5.38
N ILE A 3 20.37 17.54 -4.85
CA ILE A 3 21.61 17.97 -4.21
C ILE A 3 22.58 18.45 -5.28
N THR A 4 23.23 19.59 -5.05
CA THR A 4 24.12 20.18 -6.05
C THR A 4 25.43 20.62 -5.42
N TYR A 5 26.54 20.30 -6.08
CA TYR A 5 27.86 20.84 -5.73
C TYR A 5 27.92 22.34 -6.03
N VAL A 6 28.33 23.14 -5.04
CA VAL A 6 28.37 24.61 -5.16
C VAL A 6 29.78 25.08 -5.46
N ASN A 7 30.73 24.82 -4.56
CA ASN A 7 32.13 25.24 -4.68
C ASN A 7 33.02 24.50 -3.66
N PHE A 8 34.33 24.76 -3.74
CA PHE A 8 35.34 24.22 -2.84
C PHE A 8 36.43 25.26 -2.56
N VAL A 9 37.16 25.08 -1.46
CA VAL A 9 38.44 25.73 -1.20
C VAL A 9 39.37 24.74 -0.52
N GLU A 10 40.64 24.75 -0.89
CA GLU A 10 41.68 23.94 -0.24
C GLU A 10 42.81 24.82 0.29
N SER A 11 43.50 24.31 1.30
CA SER A 11 44.73 24.88 1.83
C SER A 11 45.76 23.78 2.03
N SER A 12 47.03 24.12 1.86
CA SER A 12 48.16 23.25 2.16
C SER A 12 49.06 23.96 3.16
N PHE A 13 49.62 23.18 4.10
CA PHE A 13 50.51 23.73 5.12
C PHE A 13 51.81 22.91 5.25
N THR A 14 52.90 23.64 5.52
CA THR A 14 54.30 23.19 5.59
C THR A 14 54.62 22.57 6.97
N PRO A 15 55.58 21.62 7.09
CA PRO A 15 55.77 20.79 8.29
C PRO A 15 56.01 21.60 9.57
N GLY A 16 55.55 21.11 10.72
CA GLY A 16 55.87 21.73 12.01
C GLY A 16 54.69 21.91 12.96
N VAL A 17 53.45 21.70 12.51
CA VAL A 17 52.26 22.19 13.22
C VAL A 17 51.54 21.14 14.05
N THR A 18 50.78 21.61 15.03
CA THR A 18 49.83 20.84 15.86
C THR A 18 48.37 21.17 15.53
N SER A 19 48.12 21.97 14.48
CA SER A 19 46.79 22.31 14.00
C SER A 19 46.82 22.81 12.56
N ILE A 20 45.68 22.77 11.87
CA ILE A 20 45.45 23.40 10.56
C ILE A 20 44.09 24.12 10.54
N SER A 21 44.06 25.30 9.94
CA SER A 21 42.81 26.02 9.66
C SER A 21 42.21 25.52 8.35
N VAL A 22 40.97 25.03 8.39
CA VAL A 22 40.24 24.62 7.19
C VAL A 22 39.68 25.87 6.51
N PRO A 23 40.03 26.13 5.24
CA PRO A 23 39.55 27.33 4.56
C PRO A 23 38.06 27.18 4.26
N LEU A 24 37.31 28.28 4.35
CA LEU A 24 35.89 28.28 4.00
C LEU A 24 35.68 28.86 2.60
N PRO A 25 34.70 28.34 1.83
CA PRO A 25 34.29 28.97 0.58
C PRO A 25 33.84 30.42 0.75
N THR A 26 34.16 31.28 -0.23
CA THR A 26 33.88 32.73 -0.16
C THR A 26 32.41 33.09 -0.37
N SER A 27 31.60 32.18 -0.92
CA SER A 27 30.15 32.34 -1.11
C SER A 27 29.37 31.31 -0.30
N LEU A 28 29.40 31.44 1.02
CA LEU A 28 28.58 30.63 1.92
C LEU A 28 27.10 31.02 1.77
N VAL A 29 26.22 30.04 1.69
CA VAL A 29 24.77 30.25 1.65
C VAL A 29 24.15 29.50 2.82
N ASN A 30 23.31 30.17 3.60
CA ASN A 30 22.63 29.56 4.74
C ASN A 30 21.87 28.28 4.32
N ASN A 31 21.88 27.29 5.19
CA ASN A 31 21.34 25.94 5.00
C ASN A 31 22.08 25.06 3.98
N ASN A 32 23.16 25.54 3.36
CA ASN A 32 24.06 24.64 2.64
C ASN A 32 24.89 23.79 3.62
N LEU A 33 25.33 22.64 3.14
CA LEU A 33 26.24 21.77 3.87
C LEU A 33 27.68 22.07 3.50
N LEU A 34 28.53 22.20 4.52
CA LEU A 34 29.98 22.19 4.40
C LEU A 34 30.51 20.81 4.76
N ILE A 35 31.36 20.24 3.91
CA ILE A 35 32.15 19.05 4.20
C ILE A 35 33.62 19.45 4.27
N GLY A 36 34.20 19.35 5.47
CA GLY A 36 35.61 19.59 5.74
C GLY A 36 36.39 18.29 5.77
N ALA A 37 37.52 18.23 5.06
CA ALA A 37 38.43 17.09 5.09
C ALA A 37 39.84 17.54 5.45
N VAL A 38 40.46 16.87 6.42
CA VAL A 38 41.83 17.14 6.88
C VAL A 38 42.67 15.90 6.71
N PHE A 39 43.88 16.11 6.21
CA PHE A 39 44.93 15.11 6.15
C PHE A 39 46.11 15.61 6.97
N SER A 40 46.69 14.76 7.80
CA SER A 40 48.02 14.99 8.38
C SER A 40 48.94 13.78 8.18
N GLY A 41 50.24 14.03 8.06
CA GLY A 41 51.28 13.01 7.94
C GLY A 41 52.41 13.21 8.95
N SER A 42 53.47 12.40 8.85
CA SER A 42 54.67 12.43 9.69
C SER A 42 54.51 11.94 11.14
N VAL A 43 53.32 12.06 11.76
CA VAL A 43 53.03 11.52 13.10
C VAL A 43 51.62 10.94 13.14
N ALA A 44 51.48 9.73 13.68
CA ALA A 44 50.19 9.12 13.96
C ALA A 44 49.48 9.94 15.03
N THR A 45 48.28 10.44 14.73
CA THR A 45 47.59 11.36 15.62
C THR A 45 46.08 11.22 15.52
N THR A 46 45.34 12.04 16.27
CA THR A 46 43.87 12.13 16.19
C THR A 46 43.50 13.58 15.98
N HIS A 47 42.72 13.86 14.94
CA HIS A 47 42.22 15.21 14.69
C HIS A 47 41.08 15.57 15.63
N ILE A 48 41.14 16.76 16.19
CA ILE A 48 40.12 17.33 17.07
C ILE A 48 39.50 18.52 16.35
N TRP A 49 38.25 18.36 15.92
CA TRP A 49 37.46 19.42 15.30
C TRP A 49 36.86 20.35 16.37
N PRO A 50 36.74 21.66 16.07
CA PRO A 50 36.11 22.60 17.00
C PRO A 50 34.59 22.38 17.10
N ALA A 51 33.99 22.97 18.13
CA ALA A 51 32.54 22.91 18.34
C ALA A 51 31.74 23.39 17.12
N GLY A 52 30.60 22.76 16.86
CA GLY A 52 29.74 23.04 15.71
C GLY A 52 30.21 22.41 14.39
N TRP A 53 31.17 21.48 14.44
CA TRP A 53 31.47 20.53 13.37
C TRP A 53 31.22 19.11 13.87
N THR A 54 30.53 18.31 13.07
CA THR A 54 30.23 16.91 13.38
C THR A 54 31.18 16.01 12.60
N VAL A 55 31.95 15.19 13.31
CA VAL A 55 32.93 14.29 12.69
C VAL A 55 32.23 13.08 12.05
N ILE A 56 32.55 12.81 10.79
CA ILE A 56 32.09 11.63 10.02
C ILE A 56 33.12 10.49 10.16
N ASP A 57 34.40 10.79 9.93
CA ASP A 57 35.48 9.81 10.01
C ASP A 57 36.73 10.43 10.64
N ASN A 58 37.50 9.62 11.35
CA ASN A 58 38.81 9.97 11.88
C ASN A 58 39.68 8.70 11.93
N SER A 59 40.48 8.52 10.89
CA SER A 59 41.20 7.29 10.61
C SER A 59 42.72 7.50 10.54
N THR A 60 43.45 6.62 11.21
CA THR A 60 44.92 6.67 11.30
C THR A 60 45.53 5.38 10.75
N SER A 61 46.52 5.51 9.87
CA SER A 61 47.31 4.39 9.35
C SER A 61 48.77 4.78 9.17
N GLY A 62 49.66 4.05 9.84
CA GLY A 62 51.06 4.41 9.97
C GLY A 62 51.19 5.83 10.55
N SER A 63 52.00 6.67 9.91
CA SER A 63 52.20 8.07 10.32
C SER A 63 51.19 9.05 9.72
N TYR A 64 50.08 8.57 9.15
CA TYR A 64 49.10 9.41 8.49
C TYR A 64 47.74 9.33 9.17
N THR A 65 47.10 10.49 9.32
CA THR A 65 45.76 10.63 9.90
C THR A 65 44.88 11.39 8.92
N ARG A 66 43.60 11.00 8.83
CA ARG A 66 42.59 11.61 7.98
C ARG A 66 41.36 11.82 8.81
N SER A 67 40.71 12.95 8.63
CA SER A 67 39.42 13.17 9.26
C SER A 67 38.51 13.95 8.34
N VAL A 68 37.23 13.60 8.35
CA VAL A 68 36.18 14.30 7.62
C VAL A 68 35.10 14.69 8.61
N ALA A 69 34.62 15.92 8.51
CA ALA A 69 33.55 16.45 9.34
C ALA A 69 32.62 17.32 8.50
N TYR A 70 31.42 17.59 9.02
CA TYR A 70 30.45 18.46 8.37
C TYR A 70 29.91 19.55 9.28
N ARG A 71 29.37 20.59 8.65
CA ARG A 71 28.64 21.69 9.31
C ARG A 71 27.58 22.26 8.38
N ILE A 72 26.42 22.62 8.92
CA ILE A 72 25.40 23.40 8.20
C ILE A 72 25.72 24.88 8.34
N VAL A 73 25.68 25.61 7.22
CA VAL A 73 25.89 27.07 7.21
C VAL A 73 24.72 27.76 7.92
N ASP A 74 25.00 28.44 9.03
CA ASP A 74 24.02 29.20 9.80
C ASP A 74 24.33 30.71 9.85
N GLY A 75 25.43 31.14 9.24
CA GLY A 75 25.89 32.53 9.20
C GLY A 75 26.90 32.88 10.29
N THR A 76 27.26 31.93 11.16
CA THR A 76 28.24 32.12 12.24
C THR A 76 29.61 31.54 11.91
N GLU A 77 29.80 31.04 10.69
CA GLU A 77 30.99 30.29 10.28
C GLU A 77 32.27 31.13 10.40
N SER A 78 33.26 30.56 11.07
CA SER A 78 34.66 30.97 11.01
C SER A 78 35.50 29.75 10.63
N SER A 79 36.62 29.96 9.96
CA SER A 79 37.50 28.87 9.52
C SER A 79 37.90 27.99 10.72
N PRO A 80 37.51 26.70 10.75
CA PRO A 80 37.74 25.87 11.93
C PRO A 80 39.22 25.49 12.03
N SER A 81 39.75 25.61 13.25
CA SER A 81 41.09 25.12 13.58
C SER A 81 41.01 23.68 14.06
N VAL A 82 41.44 22.74 13.22
CA VAL A 82 41.51 21.31 13.55
C VAL A 82 42.87 21.03 14.16
N SER A 83 42.89 20.49 15.38
CA SER A 83 44.11 20.35 16.20
C SER A 83 44.44 18.90 16.55
N TRP A 84 45.65 18.64 17.06
CA TRP A 84 46.07 17.31 17.52
C TRP A 84 47.13 17.37 18.64
N SER A 85 47.20 16.29 19.43
CA SER A 85 47.85 16.29 20.75
C SER A 85 49.35 16.05 20.76
N THR A 86 49.92 15.39 19.73
CA THR A 86 51.36 15.07 19.69
C THR A 86 51.96 15.28 18.30
N GLY A 87 53.16 15.88 18.28
CA GLY A 87 54.03 15.92 17.12
C GLY A 87 53.68 16.96 16.04
N SER A 88 54.72 17.35 15.31
CA SER A 88 54.61 18.23 14.14
C SER A 88 54.26 17.42 12.90
N ALA A 89 53.14 17.74 12.26
CA ALA A 89 52.71 17.08 11.03
C ALA A 89 52.82 18.01 9.81
N ASN A 90 52.93 17.42 8.62
CA ASN A 90 52.52 18.09 7.39
C ASN A 90 51.02 17.93 7.23
N ALA A 91 50.29 19.00 6.92
CA ALA A 91 48.83 18.99 6.92
C ALA A 91 48.24 19.66 5.68
N ARG A 92 47.08 19.16 5.25
CA ARG A 92 46.28 19.70 4.14
C ARG A 92 44.82 19.71 4.56
N ALA A 93 44.08 20.69 4.09
CA ALA A 93 42.66 20.82 4.38
C ALA A 93 41.86 21.17 3.12
N LEU A 94 40.62 20.69 3.07
CA LEU A 94 39.64 20.93 2.02
C LEU A 94 38.31 21.29 2.69
N CYS A 95 37.58 22.22 2.10
CA CYS A 95 36.17 22.41 2.40
C CYS A 95 35.36 22.41 1.10
N LEU A 96 34.28 21.63 1.08
CA LEU A 96 33.30 21.54 -0.01
C LEU A 96 31.98 22.12 0.46
N GLN A 97 31.22 22.71 -0.46
CA GLN A 97 29.86 23.18 -0.18
C GLN A 97 28.84 22.52 -1.12
N TYR A 98 27.73 22.08 -0.55
CA TYR A 98 26.60 21.47 -1.26
C TYR A 98 25.29 22.16 -0.89
N SER A 99 24.40 22.32 -1.87
CA SER A 99 23.03 22.82 -1.68
C SER A 99 22.00 21.70 -1.81
N GLY A 100 20.75 21.97 -1.41
CA GLY A 100 19.65 21.01 -1.52
C GLY A 100 19.61 19.95 -0.42
N ILE A 101 20.32 20.18 0.69
CA ILE A 101 20.49 19.26 1.81
C ILE A 101 19.38 19.43 2.86
N LEU A 102 19.00 18.34 3.51
CA LEU A 102 18.16 18.34 4.70
C LEU A 102 18.98 18.78 5.92
N ALA A 103 18.81 20.02 6.38
CA ALA A 103 19.62 20.59 7.46
C ALA A 103 19.59 19.81 8.79
N THR A 104 18.47 19.14 9.11
CA THR A 104 18.29 18.36 10.35
C THR A 104 18.94 16.97 10.29
N TYR A 105 19.14 16.41 9.10
CA TYR A 105 19.79 15.12 8.88
C TYR A 105 20.56 15.16 7.55
N PRO A 106 21.72 15.86 7.50
CA PRO A 106 22.36 16.19 6.23
C PRO A 106 23.27 15.10 5.67
N VAL A 107 23.74 14.20 6.53
CA VAL A 107 24.67 13.11 6.21
C VAL A 107 24.05 11.81 6.72
N GLY A 108 23.94 10.81 5.85
CA GLY A 108 23.47 9.46 6.19
C GLY A 108 24.63 8.47 6.33
N ASP A 109 24.57 7.34 5.64
CA ASP A 109 25.61 6.32 5.69
C ASP A 109 26.96 6.82 5.13
N SER A 110 28.06 6.26 5.63
CA SER A 110 29.40 6.57 5.15
C SER A 110 30.35 5.37 5.29
N ALA A 111 31.22 5.19 4.30
CA ALA A 111 32.21 4.12 4.31
C ALA A 111 33.55 4.64 3.81
N SER A 112 34.58 4.45 4.63
CA SER A 112 35.95 4.84 4.34
C SER A 112 36.86 3.63 4.18
N LYS A 113 37.92 3.78 3.38
CA LYS A 113 38.90 2.70 3.19
C LYS A 113 40.30 3.25 2.96
N ILE A 114 41.25 2.65 3.68
CA ILE A 114 42.68 2.94 3.53
C ILE A 114 43.27 1.92 2.57
N ASN A 115 43.87 2.41 1.48
CA ASN A 115 44.45 1.59 0.42
C ASN A 115 45.96 1.79 0.38
N THR A 116 46.72 0.70 0.26
CA THR A 116 48.19 0.72 0.15
C THR A 116 48.67 0.32 -1.26
N THR A 117 47.76 0.34 -2.22
CA THR A 117 47.96 -0.04 -3.62
C THR A 117 47.70 1.14 -4.56
N LYS A 118 48.23 1.10 -5.79
CA LYS A 118 48.01 2.14 -6.82
C LYS A 118 46.55 2.24 -7.32
N THR A 119 45.66 1.39 -6.81
CA THR A 119 44.21 1.49 -6.98
C THR A 119 43.62 1.86 -5.62
N ASN A 120 42.85 2.95 -5.59
CA ASN A 120 42.11 3.39 -4.42
C ASN A 120 40.65 2.93 -4.55
N THR A 121 40.14 2.22 -3.55
CA THR A 121 38.77 1.67 -3.54
C THR A 121 38.06 2.01 -2.26
N SER A 122 36.73 2.10 -2.29
CA SER A 122 35.86 2.12 -1.11
C SER A 122 34.80 1.03 -1.23
N ASP A 123 34.34 0.54 -0.09
CA ASP A 123 33.17 -0.32 -0.03
C ASP A 123 31.91 0.53 -0.31
N PRO A 124 30.83 -0.05 -0.86
CA PRO A 124 29.56 0.65 -1.07
C PRO A 124 28.95 1.11 0.26
N ILE A 125 28.13 2.16 0.20
CA ILE A 125 27.23 2.57 1.29
C ILE A 125 25.78 2.29 0.91
N THR A 126 24.90 2.24 1.90
CA THR A 126 23.46 2.03 1.73
C THR A 126 22.73 3.31 2.08
N THR A 127 21.96 3.86 1.15
CA THR A 127 21.28 5.15 1.36
C THR A 127 20.18 5.06 2.42
N GLU A 128 20.08 6.06 3.28
CA GLU A 128 19.06 6.23 4.32
C GLU A 128 17.96 7.23 3.91
N GLY A 129 18.21 8.06 2.89
CA GLY A 129 17.28 9.07 2.37
C GLY A 129 16.49 8.66 1.13
N ILE A 130 15.39 9.37 0.84
CA ILE A 130 14.50 9.09 -0.31
C ILE A 130 15.00 9.64 -1.65
N ASN A 131 15.94 10.59 -1.63
CA ASN A 131 16.50 11.25 -2.80
C ASN A 131 17.96 11.61 -2.51
N SER A 132 18.77 10.57 -2.30
CA SER A 132 20.13 10.71 -1.83
C SER A 132 21.13 10.81 -2.97
N SER A 133 22.12 11.65 -2.76
CA SER A 133 23.31 11.74 -3.61
C SER A 133 24.50 11.33 -2.77
N VAL A 134 25.40 10.54 -3.32
CA VAL A 134 26.60 10.12 -2.61
C VAL A 134 27.78 10.92 -3.15
N ILE A 135 28.65 11.36 -2.26
CA ILE A 135 29.94 11.96 -2.63
C ILE A 135 31.08 11.01 -2.33
N TYR A 136 32.14 11.07 -3.13
CA TYR A 136 33.43 10.51 -2.73
C TYR A 136 34.41 11.63 -2.44
N ILE A 137 35.30 11.43 -1.46
CA ILE A 137 36.46 12.30 -1.22
C ILE A 137 37.70 11.41 -1.16
N ASN A 138 38.67 11.70 -2.03
CA ASN A 138 39.94 10.99 -2.11
C ASN A 138 41.06 11.83 -1.47
N LEU A 139 41.74 11.24 -0.50
CA LEU A 139 42.85 11.81 0.26
C LEU A 139 44.09 10.92 0.01
N PRO A 140 44.90 11.17 -1.03
CA PRO A 140 46.07 10.37 -1.34
C PRO A 140 47.19 10.58 -0.30
N GLY A 141 47.94 9.52 0.04
CA GLY A 141 49.07 9.63 0.96
C GLY A 141 50.35 10.22 0.35
N ASP A 142 50.51 10.15 -0.96
CA ASP A 142 51.49 10.94 -1.75
C ASP A 142 50.78 11.74 -2.86
N LEU A 143 51.47 12.14 -3.92
CA LEU A 143 50.95 13.02 -4.99
C LEU A 143 50.76 12.27 -6.33
N PRO A 144 49.83 11.30 -6.43
CA PRO A 144 49.50 10.65 -7.69
C PRO A 144 48.54 11.52 -8.52
N VAL A 145 48.45 11.25 -9.82
CA VAL A 145 47.33 11.75 -10.63
C VAL A 145 46.10 10.92 -10.29
N LEU A 146 45.06 11.57 -9.74
CA LEU A 146 43.81 10.91 -9.38
C LEU A 146 42.85 10.87 -10.58
N THR A 147 42.07 9.80 -10.68
CA THR A 147 41.01 9.67 -11.69
C THR A 147 39.64 9.63 -11.03
N THR A 148 38.61 10.10 -11.72
CA THR A 148 37.23 9.96 -11.25
C THR A 148 36.80 8.48 -11.35
N PRO A 149 36.19 7.91 -10.29
CA PRO A 149 35.63 6.55 -10.36
C PRO A 149 34.54 6.44 -11.45
N SER A 150 34.41 5.27 -12.06
CA SER A 150 33.40 5.02 -13.10
C SER A 150 31.98 5.22 -12.57
N GLY A 151 31.14 5.94 -13.31
CA GLY A 151 29.75 6.23 -12.92
C GLY A 151 29.59 7.41 -11.95
N TRP A 152 30.64 8.19 -11.70
CA TRP A 152 30.62 9.39 -10.87
C TRP A 152 30.89 10.64 -11.69
N MET A 153 30.26 11.76 -11.31
CA MET A 153 30.57 13.07 -11.87
C MET A 153 31.65 13.75 -11.03
N GLN A 154 32.72 14.22 -11.66
CA GLN A 154 33.77 14.96 -10.97
C GLN A 154 33.25 16.32 -10.52
N SER A 155 33.33 16.61 -9.22
CA SER A 155 33.03 17.94 -8.66
C SER A 155 34.27 18.83 -8.74
N PHE A 156 35.42 18.28 -8.37
CA PHE A 156 36.72 18.91 -8.57
C PHE A 156 37.86 17.88 -8.51
N SER A 157 38.99 18.25 -9.08
CA SER A 157 40.30 17.67 -8.77
C SER A 157 41.25 18.83 -8.59
N SER A 158 41.85 18.97 -7.42
CA SER A 158 43.07 19.78 -7.36
C SER A 158 44.14 19.07 -8.19
N GLY A 159 45.02 19.84 -8.83
CA GLY A 159 45.95 19.35 -9.86
C GLY A 159 46.95 18.31 -9.35
N ALA A 160 48.25 18.56 -9.45
CA ALA A 160 49.26 17.61 -8.95
C ALA A 160 49.29 17.48 -7.41
N SER A 161 48.23 17.87 -6.68
CA SER A 161 48.25 17.88 -5.21
C SER A 161 46.87 17.88 -4.57
N ALA A 162 46.72 16.99 -3.58
CA ALA A 162 45.91 17.11 -2.38
C ALA A 162 44.57 16.37 -2.35
N PHE A 163 43.59 16.65 -3.21
CA PHE A 163 42.25 16.05 -3.07
C PHE A 163 41.52 15.88 -4.41
N SER A 164 40.61 14.92 -4.46
CA SER A 164 39.58 14.89 -5.52
C SER A 164 38.25 14.50 -4.92
N ALA A 165 37.17 15.12 -5.41
CA ALA A 165 35.83 14.70 -5.04
C ALA A 165 34.89 14.67 -6.25
N GLY A 166 33.83 13.90 -6.10
CA GLY A 166 32.75 13.85 -7.06
C GLY A 166 31.47 13.40 -6.40
N ILE A 167 30.39 13.47 -7.18
CA ILE A 167 29.03 13.19 -6.74
C ILE A 167 28.37 12.21 -7.69
N LYS A 168 27.47 11.39 -7.15
CA LYS A 168 26.65 10.45 -7.89
C LYS A 168 25.24 10.44 -7.30
N GLU A 169 24.24 10.56 -8.16
CA GLU A 169 22.83 10.38 -7.77
C GLU A 169 22.51 8.90 -7.55
N VAL A 170 21.74 8.59 -6.51
CA VAL A 170 21.28 7.23 -6.19
C VAL A 170 19.74 7.20 -6.21
N PRO A 171 19.12 6.91 -7.37
CA PRO A 171 17.68 7.11 -7.58
C PRO A 171 16.77 6.05 -6.94
N GLY A 172 17.32 5.05 -6.24
CA GLY A 172 16.54 3.96 -5.64
C GLY A 172 15.93 4.29 -4.26
N GLY A 173 16.25 5.45 -3.69
CA GLY A 173 15.77 5.84 -2.34
C GLY A 173 16.44 5.00 -1.24
N VAL A 174 15.76 4.87 -0.09
CA VAL A 174 16.29 4.17 1.11
C VAL A 174 16.64 2.72 0.80
N GLY A 175 17.74 2.22 1.36
CA GLY A 175 18.21 0.84 1.15
C GLY A 175 19.01 0.63 -0.14
N THR A 176 19.27 1.69 -0.92
CA THR A 176 19.93 1.55 -2.22
C THR A 176 21.44 1.65 -2.10
N SER A 177 22.15 0.69 -2.71
CA SER A 177 23.61 0.71 -2.73
C SER A 177 24.16 1.81 -3.64
N SER A 178 25.15 2.57 -3.15
CA SER A 178 25.92 3.51 -3.95
C SER A 178 26.83 2.83 -4.99
N GLY A 179 27.17 1.56 -4.76
CA GLY A 179 28.26 0.85 -5.41
C GLY A 179 29.64 1.24 -4.85
N GLY A 180 30.60 0.32 -4.93
CA GLY A 180 31.99 0.60 -4.54
C GLY A 180 32.66 1.59 -5.50
N THR A 181 33.70 2.28 -5.05
CA THR A 181 34.55 3.11 -5.93
C THR A 181 35.81 2.37 -6.33
N SER A 182 36.35 2.73 -7.50
CA SER A 182 37.67 2.30 -7.95
C SER A 182 38.28 3.39 -8.82
N SER A 183 39.41 3.95 -8.39
CA SER A 183 40.15 5.00 -9.11
C SER A 183 41.66 4.85 -8.96
N ALA A 184 42.41 5.59 -9.78
CA ALA A 184 43.86 5.70 -9.62
C ALA A 184 44.19 6.30 -8.25
N GLY A 185 45.17 5.70 -7.57
CA GLY A 185 45.60 6.09 -6.23
C GLY A 185 47.11 6.02 -6.05
N SER A 186 47.53 6.22 -4.81
CA SER A 186 48.92 6.13 -4.38
C SER A 186 49.22 4.77 -3.73
N SER A 187 50.44 4.26 -3.92
CA SER A 187 51.00 3.13 -3.16
C SER A 187 51.29 3.44 -1.68
N VAL A 188 51.14 4.69 -1.25
CA VAL A 188 51.35 5.13 0.13
C VAL A 188 50.00 5.53 0.73
N SER A 189 49.47 4.68 1.61
CA SER A 189 48.28 4.92 2.45
C SER A 189 47.28 5.91 1.83
N SER A 190 46.69 5.61 0.68
CA SER A 190 45.59 6.41 0.13
C SER A 190 44.33 6.21 0.96
N TYR A 191 43.45 7.20 0.99
CA TYR A 191 42.16 7.10 1.66
C TYR A 191 41.07 7.56 0.69
N ILE A 192 39.96 6.84 0.66
CA ILE A 192 38.75 7.30 -0.02
C ILE A 192 37.57 7.01 0.90
N ILE A 193 36.66 7.98 0.98
CA ILE A 193 35.41 7.86 1.72
C ILE A 193 34.24 8.13 0.79
N GLN A 194 33.19 7.33 0.91
CA GLN A 194 31.86 7.62 0.41
C GLN A 194 31.00 8.19 1.53
N ILE A 195 30.23 9.23 1.25
CA ILE A 195 29.35 9.89 2.21
C ILE A 195 28.01 10.13 1.53
N GLU A 196 26.94 9.63 2.12
CA GLU A 196 25.59 9.97 1.70
C GLU A 196 25.27 11.41 2.08
N LEU A 197 24.79 12.17 1.11
CA LEU A 197 24.15 13.46 1.32
C LEU A 197 22.65 13.29 1.20
N VAL A 198 21.91 13.74 2.21
CA VAL A 198 20.47 13.49 2.33
C VAL A 198 19.70 14.77 2.00
N SER A 199 18.76 14.69 1.06
CA SER A 199 17.85 15.81 0.71
C SER A 199 16.44 15.67 1.29
N GLY A 200 16.15 14.52 1.90
CA GLY A 200 14.88 14.18 2.51
C GLY A 200 14.95 12.78 3.13
N LEU A 201 14.33 12.63 4.29
CA LEU A 201 14.10 11.33 4.91
C LEU A 201 12.83 10.69 4.34
N PRO A 202 12.68 9.36 4.40
CA PRO A 202 11.35 8.76 4.31
C PRO A 202 10.46 9.46 5.35
N VAL A 203 9.16 9.62 5.03
CA VAL A 203 8.22 10.22 5.98
C VAL A 203 8.24 9.38 7.25
N SER A 204 8.95 9.87 8.26
CA SER A 204 8.87 9.37 9.61
C SER A 204 7.50 9.79 10.12
N ILE A 205 6.63 8.83 10.38
CA ILE A 205 5.56 9.05 11.35
C ILE A 205 6.29 9.38 12.66
N ASP A 206 6.03 10.58 13.16
CA ASP A 206 6.75 11.24 14.23
C ASP A 206 7.04 10.30 15.40
N ALA A 207 8.31 9.97 15.62
CA ALA A 207 8.74 9.18 16.77
C ALA A 207 8.59 9.98 18.08
N ASP A 208 8.39 11.31 18.02
CA ASP A 208 8.18 12.13 19.21
C ASP A 208 6.73 12.06 19.75
N ALA A 209 5.83 11.36 19.05
CA ALA A 209 4.56 10.88 19.62
C ALA A 209 4.73 9.58 20.43
N THR A 210 5.92 8.98 20.47
CA THR A 210 6.18 7.79 21.29
C THR A 210 6.63 8.21 22.69
N SER A 211 5.68 8.22 23.62
CA SER A 211 6.02 8.14 25.03
C SER A 211 6.83 6.85 25.27
N THR A 212 8.10 7.02 25.64
CA THR A 212 8.92 5.92 26.14
C THR A 212 8.37 5.49 27.50
N SER A 213 7.57 4.42 27.52
CA SER A 213 7.30 3.71 28.77
C SER A 213 8.40 2.67 28.99
N THR A 214 9.29 3.00 29.92
CA THR A 214 10.35 2.12 30.39
C THR A 214 9.73 0.89 31.08
N GLY A 215 9.98 -0.28 30.52
CA GLY A 215 10.00 -1.58 31.21
C GLY A 215 8.70 -2.06 31.85
N ALA A 216 7.97 -2.92 31.15
CA ALA A 216 7.11 -3.91 31.79
C ALA A 216 7.11 -5.22 31.01
N THR A 217 7.93 -6.17 31.45
CA THR A 217 7.75 -7.59 31.14
C THR A 217 6.45 -8.07 31.78
N SER A 218 5.48 -8.51 30.98
CA SER A 218 4.34 -9.28 31.49
C SER A 218 4.27 -10.66 30.83
N THR A 219 4.48 -11.68 31.65
CA THR A 219 4.14 -13.07 31.38
C THR A 219 2.63 -13.24 31.33
N SER A 220 2.20 -14.10 30.41
CA SER A 220 0.83 -14.54 30.13
C SER A 220 -0.11 -14.58 31.33
N GLY A 221 -1.17 -13.78 31.28
CA GLY A 221 -2.29 -13.84 32.20
C GLY A 221 -3.31 -12.76 31.87
N ALA A 222 -4.53 -13.17 31.47
CA ALA A 222 -5.63 -12.26 31.19
C ALA A 222 -5.86 -11.32 32.37
N LEU A 223 -5.60 -10.02 32.20
CA LEU A 223 -5.94 -9.00 33.19
C LEU A 223 -6.30 -7.69 32.48
N GLY A 224 -7.49 -7.18 32.83
CA GLY A 224 -7.90 -5.83 32.51
C GLY A 224 -6.91 -4.82 33.07
N ILE A 225 -6.47 -3.90 32.21
CA ILE A 225 -5.63 -2.77 32.57
C ILE A 225 -6.46 -1.51 32.27
N PRO A 226 -6.50 -0.51 33.19
CA PRO A 226 -7.14 0.77 32.92
C PRO A 226 -6.48 1.43 31.70
N ALA A 227 -7.31 2.05 30.86
CA ALA A 227 -6.89 2.69 29.61
C ALA A 227 -5.61 3.53 29.77
N PRO A 228 -4.58 3.32 28.93
CA PRO A 228 -3.51 4.31 28.81
C PRO A 228 -4.10 5.61 28.27
N ALA A 229 -3.65 6.74 28.80
CA ALA A 229 -4.09 8.07 28.38
C ALA A 229 -3.92 8.23 26.86
N SER A 230 -5.04 8.47 26.17
CA SER A 230 -5.10 8.79 24.75
C SER A 230 -4.31 10.07 24.47
N SER A 231 -3.31 10.01 23.60
CA SER A 231 -2.70 11.21 23.02
C SER A 231 -3.59 11.74 21.90
N SER A 232 -4.20 12.91 22.11
CA SER A 232 -4.89 13.69 21.08
C SER A 232 -3.88 14.53 20.30
N GLY A 233 -3.77 14.33 18.99
CA GLY A 233 -3.00 15.19 18.09
C GLY A 233 -3.91 15.88 17.07
N THR A 234 -3.74 17.19 16.89
CA THR A 234 -4.44 18.01 15.90
C THR A 234 -3.74 17.90 14.53
N ALA A 235 -4.50 17.60 13.47
CA ALA A 235 -4.00 17.60 12.09
C ALA A 235 -4.23 18.98 11.44
N SER A 236 -3.25 19.46 10.66
CA SER A 236 -3.43 20.56 9.71
C SER A 236 -3.68 20.01 8.30
N SER A 237 -4.85 20.37 7.75
CA SER A 237 -5.30 20.32 6.35
C SER A 237 -4.96 19.08 5.50
N GLU A 238 -5.57 17.94 5.83
CA GLU A 238 -6.25 16.95 4.96
C GLU A 238 -6.44 15.67 5.81
N SER A 239 -7.69 15.34 6.10
CA SER A 239 -8.15 14.58 7.27
C SER A 239 -7.62 13.14 7.39
N SER A 240 -6.75 12.88 8.38
CA SER A 240 -6.27 11.53 8.74
C SER A 240 -6.33 11.35 10.26
N TYR A 241 -6.97 10.29 10.74
CA TYR A 241 -6.96 9.94 12.17
C TYR A 241 -5.98 8.80 12.44
N THR A 242 -5.06 9.03 13.36
CA THR A 242 -4.04 8.04 13.75
C THR A 242 -4.42 7.42 15.08
N PHE A 243 -4.73 6.12 15.09
CA PHE A 243 -4.82 5.34 16.32
C PHE A 243 -3.48 4.61 16.53
N ALA A 244 -2.68 5.08 17.49
CA ALA A 244 -1.43 4.41 17.91
C ALA A 244 -1.71 3.48 19.10
N LEU A 245 -1.52 2.17 18.92
CA LEU A 245 -1.55 1.19 20.03
C LEU A 245 -0.11 1.00 20.53
N GLY A 246 0.10 1.27 21.82
CA GLY A 246 1.42 1.28 22.46
C GLY A 246 2.17 -0.06 22.44
N VAL A 247 3.47 0.02 22.77
CA VAL A 247 4.44 -1.08 22.71
C VAL A 247 4.08 -2.26 23.61
N PHE A 248 3.81 -3.43 23.03
CA PHE A 248 3.75 -4.69 23.77
C PHE A 248 5.11 -5.38 23.70
N ALA A 249 5.87 -5.35 24.79
CA ALA A 249 7.10 -6.13 24.94
C ALA A 249 6.79 -7.42 25.70
N SER A 250 6.77 -8.57 25.01
CA SER A 250 6.72 -9.86 25.70
C SER A 250 7.82 -10.76 25.15
N SER A 251 8.65 -11.32 26.04
CA SER A 251 9.86 -12.07 25.69
C SER A 251 9.60 -13.55 25.37
N SER A 252 8.44 -13.87 24.78
CA SER A 252 8.05 -15.16 24.11
C SER A 252 6.55 -15.48 24.17
N GLY A 253 5.67 -14.47 24.31
CA GLY A 253 4.22 -14.67 24.35
C GLY A 253 3.55 -14.36 23.02
N VAL A 254 2.63 -15.22 22.57
CA VAL A 254 1.61 -14.84 21.58
C VAL A 254 0.74 -13.74 22.20
N VAL A 255 0.82 -12.52 21.67
CA VAL A 255 -0.11 -11.45 22.03
C VAL A 255 -1.44 -11.71 21.33
N ASN A 256 -2.29 -12.55 21.94
CA ASN A 256 -3.68 -12.73 21.54
C ASN A 256 -4.53 -11.62 22.17
N GLY A 257 -4.45 -10.42 21.60
CA GLY A 257 -5.33 -9.32 21.95
C GLY A 257 -6.42 -9.17 20.90
N SER A 258 -7.65 -9.59 21.19
CA SER A 258 -8.80 -9.08 20.45
C SER A 258 -8.86 -7.58 20.68
N ILE A 259 -8.83 -6.79 19.60
CA ILE A 259 -8.85 -5.32 19.60
C ILE A 259 -10.25 -4.79 20.02
N SER A 260 -10.80 -5.27 21.15
CA SER A 260 -12.12 -4.85 21.65
C SER A 260 -12.14 -3.42 22.18
N VAL A 261 -11.02 -2.91 22.71
CA VAL A 261 -10.93 -1.55 23.29
C VAL A 261 -10.91 -0.46 22.21
N VAL A 262 -10.38 -0.76 21.03
CA VAL A 262 -10.34 0.20 19.91
C VAL A 262 -11.69 0.24 19.18
N ARG A 263 -12.48 -0.84 19.22
CA ARG A 263 -13.85 -0.85 18.66
C ARG A 263 -14.73 0.25 19.28
N GLU A 264 -14.62 0.48 20.59
CA GLU A 264 -15.45 1.47 21.31
C GLU A 264 -14.99 2.91 20.99
N LYS A 265 -13.67 3.17 20.95
CA LYS A 265 -13.10 4.48 20.59
C LYS A 265 -13.26 4.85 19.11
N ILE A 266 -13.14 3.86 18.21
CA ILE A 266 -13.45 4.04 16.79
C ILE A 266 -14.95 4.30 16.65
N ALA A 267 -15.83 3.55 17.33
CA ALA A 267 -17.27 3.82 17.32
C ALA A 267 -17.62 5.22 17.88
N GLU A 268 -16.90 5.69 18.90
CA GLU A 268 -17.05 7.03 19.49
C GLU A 268 -16.65 8.13 18.49
N ALA A 269 -15.44 8.07 17.91
CA ALA A 269 -14.97 8.99 16.87
C ALA A 269 -15.81 8.93 15.57
N LEU A 270 -16.36 7.76 15.25
CA LEU A 270 -17.32 7.58 14.15
C LEU A 270 -18.67 8.25 14.45
N SER A 271 -19.17 8.16 15.69
CA SER A 271 -20.44 8.78 16.10
C SER A 271 -20.37 10.32 16.10
N GLU A 272 -19.16 10.87 16.23
CA GLU A 272 -18.88 12.30 16.20
C GLU A 272 -18.60 12.83 14.78
N GLY A 273 -18.57 11.96 13.76
CA GLY A 273 -18.41 12.33 12.35
C GLY A 273 -16.97 12.67 11.94
N GLU A 274 -16.00 12.27 12.75
CA GLU A 274 -14.60 12.65 12.63
C GLU A 274 -13.83 11.81 11.59
N LEU A 275 -14.23 10.56 11.36
CA LEU A 275 -13.56 9.64 10.43
C LEU A 275 -14.28 9.61 9.06
N GLN A 276 -13.71 10.22 8.01
CA GLN A 276 -14.33 10.22 6.66
C GLN A 276 -13.49 9.56 5.55
N ASP A 277 -12.15 9.53 5.62
CA ASP A 277 -11.33 9.13 4.45
C ASP A 277 -10.30 8.01 4.74
N ASP A 278 -9.44 8.16 5.75
CA ASP A 278 -8.28 7.26 5.97
C ASP A 278 -8.20 6.74 7.42
N LEU A 279 -8.01 5.43 7.60
CA LEU A 279 -7.76 4.77 8.89
C LEU A 279 -6.32 4.25 8.97
N LEU A 280 -5.51 4.86 9.84
CA LEU A 280 -4.13 4.44 10.12
C LEU A 280 -4.06 3.74 11.49
N VAL A 281 -3.57 2.49 11.49
CA VAL A 281 -3.38 1.69 12.70
C VAL A 281 -1.92 1.26 12.82
N GLY A 282 -1.19 1.83 13.77
CA GLY A 282 0.21 1.49 14.02
C GLY A 282 0.37 0.46 15.14
N PHE A 283 1.20 -0.56 14.91
CA PHE A 283 1.61 -1.53 15.94
C PHE A 283 3.13 -1.57 16.05
N LEU A 284 3.70 -1.15 17.18
CA LEU A 284 5.08 -1.50 17.54
C LEU A 284 5.00 -2.63 18.56
N ALA A 285 5.39 -3.85 18.18
CA ALA A 285 5.38 -4.99 19.09
C ALA A 285 6.71 -5.73 18.98
N ASN A 286 7.40 -5.88 20.11
CA ASN A 286 8.56 -6.78 20.21
C ASN A 286 8.05 -8.12 20.76
N ALA A 287 7.65 -9.03 19.89
CA ALA A 287 7.08 -10.34 20.25
C ALA A 287 7.63 -11.43 19.31
N ASP A 288 7.63 -12.72 19.63
CA ASP A 288 8.05 -13.73 18.61
C ASP A 288 6.96 -13.99 17.55
N ALA A 289 5.72 -13.55 17.83
CA ALA A 289 4.58 -13.58 16.92
C ALA A 289 3.54 -12.53 17.33
N LEU A 290 3.08 -11.73 16.38
CA LEU A 290 1.95 -10.80 16.55
C LEU A 290 0.78 -11.26 15.68
N SER A 291 -0.41 -11.43 16.29
CA SER A 291 -1.69 -11.67 15.59
C SER A 291 -2.59 -10.44 15.68
N VAL A 292 -2.90 -9.83 14.53
CA VAL A 292 -3.75 -8.63 14.44
C VAL A 292 -5.05 -8.97 13.71
N ALA A 293 -6.20 -8.78 14.38
CA ALA A 293 -7.52 -8.94 13.79
C ALA A 293 -8.29 -7.63 13.73
N ILE A 294 -8.72 -7.25 12.53
CA ILE A 294 -9.41 -6.00 12.22
C ILE A 294 -10.68 -6.35 11.46
N ASP A 295 -11.78 -5.70 11.83
CA ASP A 295 -13.12 -5.90 11.28
C ASP A 295 -13.67 -4.52 10.95
N ALA A 296 -13.60 -4.17 9.66
CA ALA A 296 -14.04 -2.89 9.12
C ALA A 296 -15.35 -3.01 8.31
N SER A 297 -16.11 -4.10 8.48
CA SER A 297 -17.26 -4.42 7.64
C SER A 297 -18.43 -3.42 7.77
N GLN A 298 -18.36 -2.49 8.73
CA GLN A 298 -19.44 -1.58 9.10
C GLN A 298 -19.19 -0.13 8.63
N VAL A 299 -18.06 0.17 7.96
CA VAL A 299 -17.67 1.54 7.56
C VAL A 299 -17.00 1.54 6.18
N GLU A 300 -17.32 2.53 5.35
CA GLU A 300 -16.58 2.82 4.11
C GLU A 300 -15.23 3.46 4.46
N VAL A 301 -14.16 2.65 4.45
CA VAL A 301 -12.79 3.13 4.65
C VAL A 301 -12.11 3.28 3.28
N THR A 302 -11.67 4.47 2.89
CA THR A 302 -11.00 4.62 1.58
C THR A 302 -9.60 3.98 1.60
N ARG A 303 -8.87 4.12 2.71
CA ARG A 303 -7.52 3.55 2.90
C ARG A 303 -7.30 2.96 4.29
N PHE A 304 -6.69 1.76 4.33
CA PHE A 304 -6.20 1.14 5.55
C PHE A 304 -4.67 0.96 5.50
N THR A 305 -3.98 1.30 6.59
CA THR A 305 -2.52 1.14 6.72
C THR A 305 -2.17 0.47 8.04
N ALA A 306 -1.35 -0.59 8.00
CA ALA A 306 -0.77 -1.24 9.17
C ALA A 306 0.76 -1.29 9.10
N ASN A 307 1.40 -0.75 10.14
CA ASN A 307 2.85 -0.74 10.31
C ASN A 307 3.23 -1.70 11.44
N VAL A 308 4.08 -2.69 11.18
CA VAL A 308 4.50 -3.71 12.16
C VAL A 308 6.00 -3.96 12.08
N VAL A 309 6.73 -3.94 13.19
CA VAL A 309 8.18 -4.21 13.24
C VAL A 309 8.46 -5.38 14.17
N ASN A 310 8.95 -6.53 13.67
CA ASN A 310 9.11 -7.74 14.50
C ASN A 310 9.87 -8.94 13.87
N THR A 311 10.31 -9.93 14.65
CA THR A 311 10.74 -11.26 14.14
C THR A 311 9.56 -12.24 14.15
N GLY A 312 8.80 -12.34 13.06
CA GLY A 312 7.59 -13.18 12.98
C GLY A 312 6.30 -12.38 13.10
N VAL A 313 5.66 -12.10 11.97
CA VAL A 313 4.38 -11.35 11.92
C VAL A 313 3.31 -12.19 11.24
N THR A 314 2.16 -12.38 11.91
CA THR A 314 0.97 -13.00 11.32
C THR A 314 -0.21 -12.03 11.38
N ILE A 315 -0.55 -11.36 10.27
CA ILE A 315 -1.73 -10.48 10.24
C ILE A 315 -2.94 -11.29 9.76
N SER A 316 -4.06 -11.26 10.49
CA SER A 316 -5.26 -12.05 10.17
C SER A 316 -6.55 -11.24 10.35
N GLY A 317 -7.22 -10.77 9.29
CA GLY A 317 -8.45 -9.97 9.45
C GLY A 317 -9.24 -9.70 8.17
N THR A 318 -10.43 -9.12 8.32
CA THR A 318 -11.33 -8.71 7.23
C THR A 318 -11.39 -7.19 7.17
N ALA A 319 -10.80 -6.61 6.12
CA ALA A 319 -10.86 -5.18 5.86
C ALA A 319 -11.69 -4.93 4.60
N SER A 320 -12.60 -3.95 4.62
CA SER A 320 -13.50 -3.61 3.51
C SER A 320 -13.12 -2.28 2.83
N ALA A 321 -11.83 -1.91 2.84
CA ALA A 321 -11.37 -0.61 2.33
C ALA A 321 -11.30 -0.54 0.80
N SER A 322 -10.95 0.58 0.16
CA SER A 322 -10.68 0.60 -1.31
C SER A 322 -9.20 0.37 -1.67
N ARG A 323 -8.29 0.65 -0.72
CA ARG A 323 -6.82 0.48 -0.79
C ARG A 323 -6.28 -0.03 0.55
N ILE A 324 -5.46 -1.08 0.53
CA ILE A 324 -4.80 -1.62 1.73
C ILE A 324 -3.27 -1.54 1.57
N TYR A 325 -2.61 -1.04 2.62
CA TYR A 325 -1.15 -0.99 2.75
C TYR A 325 -0.71 -1.74 4.00
N TYR A 326 0.19 -2.70 3.80
CA TYR A 326 0.94 -3.34 4.87
C TYR A 326 2.42 -2.97 4.71
N GLU A 327 2.96 -2.28 5.70
CA GLU A 327 4.39 -2.01 5.80
C GLU A 327 4.93 -2.79 7.01
N ILE A 328 5.64 -3.88 6.74
CA ILE A 328 6.04 -4.84 7.77
C ILE A 328 7.57 -4.91 7.83
N GLY A 329 8.15 -4.29 8.84
CA GLY A 329 9.57 -4.36 9.17
C GLY A 329 10.02 -5.71 9.75
N SER A 330 9.58 -6.85 9.22
CA SER A 330 9.79 -8.18 9.82
C SER A 330 10.70 -9.14 9.05
N SER A 331 11.35 -10.06 9.79
CA SER A 331 12.18 -11.15 9.21
C SER A 331 11.38 -12.27 8.53
N ASN A 332 10.08 -12.36 8.82
CA ASN A 332 9.13 -13.19 8.08
C ASN A 332 7.71 -12.72 8.38
N ALA A 333 6.91 -12.54 7.33
CA ALA A 333 5.51 -12.14 7.43
C ALA A 333 4.61 -13.16 6.77
N THR A 334 3.57 -13.60 7.49
CA THR A 334 2.41 -14.28 6.93
C THR A 334 1.22 -13.34 7.03
N ILE A 335 0.57 -13.03 5.92
CA ILE A 335 -0.60 -12.16 5.89
C ILE A 335 -1.77 -12.99 5.38
N GLY A 336 -2.77 -13.20 6.23
CA GLY A 336 -4.02 -13.90 5.94
C GLY A 336 -5.19 -12.93 5.98
N GLY A 337 -6.03 -12.86 4.95
CA GLY A 337 -7.23 -12.03 5.04
C GLY A 337 -8.24 -12.28 3.94
N THR A 338 -9.52 -12.21 4.29
CA THR A 338 -10.61 -12.10 3.32
C THR A 338 -10.93 -10.62 3.16
N VAL A 339 -10.96 -10.14 1.92
CA VAL A 339 -11.20 -8.72 1.62
C VAL A 339 -12.46 -8.67 0.77
N ASP A 340 -13.56 -8.18 1.37
CA ASP A 340 -14.89 -8.22 0.75
C ASP A 340 -15.00 -7.30 -0.47
N VAL A 341 -14.24 -6.20 -0.51
CA VAL A 341 -14.21 -5.25 -1.64
C VAL A 341 -12.80 -4.67 -1.76
N LEU A 342 -12.02 -4.92 -2.82
CA LEU A 342 -10.81 -4.10 -3.08
C LEU A 342 -10.08 -4.34 -4.41
N ARG A 343 -9.48 -3.24 -4.92
CA ARG A 343 -8.75 -3.18 -6.19
C ARG A 343 -7.22 -3.05 -6.09
N THR A 344 -6.58 -2.86 -4.92
CA THR A 344 -5.10 -2.88 -4.78
C THR A 344 -4.62 -3.18 -3.35
N ILE A 345 -3.74 -4.19 -3.19
CA ILE A 345 -3.06 -4.56 -1.95
C ILE A 345 -1.54 -4.38 -2.14
N ASN A 346 -0.92 -3.55 -1.30
CA ASN A 346 0.54 -3.36 -1.28
C ASN A 346 1.13 -3.94 0.00
N VAL A 347 2.16 -4.77 -0.15
CA VAL A 347 2.88 -5.40 0.95
C VAL A 347 4.38 -5.19 0.74
N SER A 348 5.05 -4.65 1.75
CA SER A 348 6.51 -4.52 1.82
C SER A 348 7.03 -5.24 3.06
N VAL A 349 7.99 -6.17 2.90
CA VAL A 349 8.56 -6.98 3.99
C VAL A 349 10.09 -7.08 3.87
N ILE A 350 10.79 -7.03 5.01
CA ILE A 350 12.27 -7.04 5.09
C ILE A 350 12.88 -8.42 4.76
N ALA A 351 12.14 -9.53 4.72
CA ALA A 351 12.76 -10.83 4.44
C ALA A 351 11.87 -11.77 3.62
N SER A 352 11.19 -12.75 4.24
CA SER A 352 10.26 -13.63 3.50
C SER A 352 8.81 -13.22 3.75
N ALA A 353 8.00 -13.19 2.68
CA ALA A 353 6.60 -12.82 2.76
C ALA A 353 5.72 -13.90 2.14
N LEU A 354 4.73 -14.37 2.90
CA LEU A 354 3.61 -15.16 2.42
C LEU A 354 2.34 -14.30 2.50
N LEU A 355 1.81 -13.91 1.35
CA LEU A 355 0.51 -13.27 1.26
C LEU A 355 -0.53 -14.31 0.85
N ALA A 356 -1.45 -14.62 1.76
CA ALA A 356 -2.62 -15.46 1.54
C ALA A 356 -3.89 -14.60 1.64
N SER A 357 -4.52 -14.29 0.51
CA SER A 357 -5.72 -13.43 0.51
C SER A 357 -6.86 -14.03 -0.29
N GLY A 358 -8.09 -13.97 0.23
CA GLY A 358 -9.32 -14.18 -0.55
C GLY A 358 -9.90 -12.83 -0.99
N ALA A 359 -9.79 -12.48 -2.28
CA ALA A 359 -10.36 -11.25 -2.81
C ALA A 359 -11.51 -11.57 -3.77
N ILE A 360 -12.61 -10.82 -3.65
CA ILE A 360 -13.78 -10.92 -4.53
C ILE A 360 -13.60 -9.93 -5.70
N GLY A 361 -13.37 -10.44 -6.93
CA GLY A 361 -13.29 -9.62 -8.15
C GLY A 361 -11.88 -9.27 -8.65
N ASN A 362 -11.64 -8.01 -9.04
CA ASN A 362 -10.36 -7.54 -9.60
C ASN A 362 -9.44 -7.00 -8.48
N ALA A 363 -8.33 -7.69 -8.20
CA ALA A 363 -7.32 -7.24 -7.24
C ALA A 363 -5.94 -7.09 -7.91
N ARG A 364 -5.23 -5.99 -7.62
CA ARG A 364 -3.81 -5.83 -7.94
C ARG A 364 -2.97 -6.10 -6.69
N TYR A 365 -2.09 -7.08 -6.76
CA TYR A 365 -1.14 -7.39 -5.69
C TYR A 365 0.24 -6.82 -6.03
N ASN A 366 0.80 -6.02 -5.13
CA ASN A 366 2.21 -5.63 -5.18
C ASN A 366 2.89 -6.17 -3.92
N LEU A 367 3.71 -7.21 -4.08
CA LEU A 367 4.45 -7.84 -3.00
C LEU A 367 5.95 -7.61 -3.22
N VAL A 368 6.59 -6.95 -2.26
CA VAL A 368 8.03 -6.73 -2.23
C VAL A 368 8.59 -7.42 -0.99
N ALA A 369 9.56 -8.31 -1.20
CA ALA A 369 10.28 -9.02 -0.14
C ALA A 369 11.76 -9.11 -0.52
N GLU A 370 12.66 -9.00 0.46
CA GLU A 370 14.11 -9.05 0.19
C GLU A 370 14.63 -10.46 -0.16
N SER A 371 13.93 -11.51 0.29
CA SER A 371 14.37 -12.90 0.13
C SER A 371 13.39 -13.74 -0.71
N LEU A 372 12.29 -14.21 -0.10
CA LEU A 372 11.29 -15.05 -0.76
C LEU A 372 9.92 -14.36 -0.68
N ALA A 373 9.29 -14.15 -1.83
CA ALA A 373 7.92 -13.67 -1.95
C ALA A 373 7.04 -14.81 -2.49
N GLN A 374 6.05 -15.24 -1.71
CA GLN A 374 5.03 -16.17 -2.15
C GLN A 374 3.65 -15.51 -2.06
N LEU A 375 2.96 -15.44 -3.19
CA LEU A 375 1.57 -15.02 -3.27
C LEU A 375 0.70 -16.26 -3.43
N ILE A 376 -0.16 -16.52 -2.45
CA ILE A 376 -1.25 -17.49 -2.54
C ILE A 376 -2.54 -16.68 -2.60
N SER A 377 -2.88 -16.19 -3.78
CA SER A 377 -4.16 -15.53 -3.98
C SER A 377 -5.26 -16.59 -4.11
N GLY A 378 -6.19 -16.60 -3.18
CA GLY A 378 -7.54 -17.08 -3.42
C GLY A 378 -8.25 -16.02 -4.26
N ILE A 379 -7.81 -15.81 -5.51
CA ILE A 379 -8.71 -15.20 -6.49
C ILE A 379 -9.84 -16.20 -6.61
N ILE A 380 -10.86 -15.99 -5.79
CA ILE A 380 -12.18 -16.44 -6.10
C ILE A 380 -12.51 -15.55 -7.29
N TYR A 381 -12.22 -16.04 -8.50
CA TYR A 381 -13.14 -15.76 -9.58
C TYR A 381 -14.46 -16.07 -8.94
N VAL A 382 -15.26 -15.03 -8.69
CA VAL A 382 -16.65 -15.22 -8.36
C VAL A 382 -17.13 -15.95 -9.59
N ASN A 383 -17.12 -17.28 -9.51
CA ASN A 383 -17.34 -18.19 -10.61
C ASN A 383 -18.82 -18.22 -10.93
N ASP A 384 -19.48 -17.10 -10.61
CA ASP A 384 -20.73 -17.05 -9.91
C ASP A 384 -21.66 -15.99 -10.50
N TYR A 385 -21.16 -15.18 -11.46
CA TYR A 385 -21.84 -13.98 -11.92
C TYR A 385 -22.11 -13.89 -13.41
N MET A 386 -22.35 -15.00 -14.09
CA MET A 386 -23.05 -14.90 -15.36
C MET A 386 -24.21 -15.86 -15.34
N ASP A 387 -25.30 -15.43 -14.71
CA ASP A 387 -26.61 -15.84 -15.18
C ASP A 387 -26.70 -15.45 -16.67
N GLY A 388 -27.19 -16.37 -17.49
CA GLY A 388 -27.18 -16.21 -18.94
C GLY A 388 -28.22 -15.19 -19.37
N TRP A 389 -27.82 -14.17 -20.13
CA TRP A 389 -28.76 -13.24 -20.77
C TRP A 389 -28.92 -13.63 -22.24
N ALA A 390 -30.13 -13.99 -22.64
CA ALA A 390 -30.50 -14.09 -24.04
C ALA A 390 -31.39 -12.92 -24.42
N TYR A 391 -31.00 -12.15 -25.44
CA TYR A 391 -31.78 -11.01 -25.88
C TYR A 391 -32.37 -11.28 -27.27
N ASN A 392 -33.70 -11.29 -27.37
CA ASN A 392 -34.37 -11.44 -28.64
C ASN A 392 -34.41 -10.09 -29.37
N LEU A 393 -33.54 -9.91 -30.37
CA LEU A 393 -33.40 -8.65 -31.12
C LEU A 393 -34.67 -8.25 -31.90
N ASN A 394 -35.56 -9.20 -32.22
CA ASN A 394 -36.79 -8.90 -32.97
C ASN A 394 -37.87 -8.25 -32.11
N ILE A 395 -38.01 -8.71 -30.86
CA ILE A 395 -39.06 -8.26 -29.93
C ILE A 395 -38.49 -7.43 -28.77
N GLN A 396 -37.18 -7.21 -28.74
CA GLN A 396 -36.47 -6.44 -27.71
C GLN A 396 -36.66 -6.96 -26.28
N ALA A 397 -36.92 -8.27 -26.14
CA ALA A 397 -37.18 -8.91 -24.85
C ALA A 397 -35.96 -9.72 -24.36
N PRO A 398 -35.48 -9.47 -23.12
CA PRO A 398 -34.47 -10.31 -22.49
C PRO A 398 -35.10 -11.55 -21.82
N SER A 399 -34.36 -12.66 -21.82
CA SER A 399 -34.57 -13.82 -20.97
C SER A 399 -33.34 -14.02 -20.09
N PHE A 400 -33.57 -14.40 -18.85
CA PHE A 400 -32.55 -14.60 -17.84
C PHE A 400 -32.53 -16.08 -17.44
N TYR A 401 -31.36 -16.70 -17.51
CA TYR A 401 -31.16 -18.11 -17.17
C TYR A 401 -30.26 -18.19 -15.95
N GLU A 402 -30.83 -18.62 -14.83
CA GLU A 402 -30.14 -18.79 -13.57
C GLU A 402 -29.47 -20.18 -13.50
N ASN A 403 -28.61 -20.39 -12.49
CA ASN A 403 -27.98 -21.68 -12.14
C ASN A 403 -26.89 -22.21 -13.08
N PHE A 404 -26.83 -21.82 -14.36
CA PHE A 404 -25.81 -22.32 -15.31
C PHE A 404 -24.89 -21.23 -15.83
N LYS A 405 -23.70 -21.17 -15.21
CA LYS A 405 -22.73 -20.08 -15.35
C LYS A 405 -21.82 -20.26 -16.56
N PHE A 406 -22.42 -20.32 -17.74
CA PHE A 406 -21.69 -20.49 -19.00
C PHE A 406 -20.83 -19.26 -19.31
N ASN A 407 -19.56 -19.48 -19.59
CA ASN A 407 -18.58 -18.44 -19.91
C ASN A 407 -18.25 -18.38 -21.41
N SER A 408 -18.76 -19.31 -22.20
CA SER A 408 -18.53 -19.40 -23.65
C SER A 408 -19.67 -20.15 -24.31
N PHE A 409 -20.00 -19.76 -25.54
CA PHE A 409 -21.08 -20.35 -26.31
C PHE A 409 -20.60 -20.71 -27.71
N ALA A 410 -21.09 -21.81 -28.26
CA ALA A 410 -20.79 -22.21 -29.62
C ALA A 410 -22.04 -22.79 -30.28
N LYS A 411 -22.18 -22.52 -31.58
CA LYS A 411 -23.09 -23.29 -32.44
C LYS A 411 -22.26 -24.29 -33.23
N ILE A 412 -22.51 -25.57 -33.03
CA ILE A 412 -21.85 -26.66 -33.77
C ILE A 412 -22.94 -27.42 -34.52
N GLY A 413 -22.94 -27.32 -35.85
CA GLY A 413 -24.06 -27.79 -36.67
C GLY A 413 -25.36 -27.04 -36.35
N ASN A 414 -26.40 -27.77 -35.96
CA ASN A 414 -27.71 -27.20 -35.60
C ASN A 414 -27.98 -27.18 -34.08
N GLN A 415 -26.94 -27.37 -33.27
CA GLN A 415 -27.03 -27.43 -31.82
C GLN A 415 -26.26 -26.26 -31.19
N TYR A 416 -26.79 -25.78 -30.06
CA TYR A 416 -26.18 -24.73 -29.26
C TYR A 416 -25.52 -25.35 -28.05
N TYR A 417 -24.33 -24.87 -27.71
CA TYR A 417 -23.52 -25.39 -26.63
C TYR A 417 -23.06 -24.25 -25.73
N GLY A 418 -23.08 -24.51 -24.43
CA GLY A 418 -22.49 -23.66 -23.40
C GLY A 418 -21.28 -24.36 -22.81
N LEU A 419 -20.21 -23.61 -22.53
CA LEU A 419 -19.06 -24.11 -21.79
C LEU A 419 -18.98 -23.39 -20.45
N ASN A 420 -18.67 -24.14 -19.41
CA ASN A 420 -18.34 -23.64 -18.08
C ASN A 420 -17.18 -24.49 -17.50
N ASN A 421 -16.84 -24.30 -16.22
CA ASN A 421 -15.77 -25.06 -15.57
C ASN A 421 -16.08 -26.55 -15.39
N GLU A 422 -17.35 -26.96 -15.51
CA GLU A 422 -17.78 -28.35 -15.46
C GLU A 422 -17.69 -29.04 -16.83
N GLY A 423 -17.50 -28.26 -17.89
CA GLY A 423 -17.24 -28.77 -19.24
C GLY A 423 -18.17 -28.19 -20.31
N LEU A 424 -18.39 -28.99 -21.36
CA LEU A 424 -19.24 -28.66 -22.49
C LEU A 424 -20.66 -29.20 -22.25
N HIS A 425 -21.65 -28.33 -22.33
CA HIS A 425 -23.06 -28.64 -22.13
C HIS A 425 -23.85 -28.35 -23.41
N LEU A 426 -24.74 -29.26 -23.79
CA LEU A 426 -25.69 -29.03 -24.87
C LEU A 426 -26.83 -28.16 -24.32
N LEU A 427 -27.09 -27.02 -24.96
CA LEU A 427 -28.16 -26.11 -24.58
C LEU A 427 -29.45 -26.48 -25.30
N GLY A 428 -30.49 -26.72 -24.52
CA GLY A 428 -31.79 -27.21 -24.97
C GLY A 428 -32.25 -28.39 -24.12
N ALA A 429 -33.31 -29.06 -24.57
CA ALA A 429 -34.09 -30.08 -23.85
C ALA A 429 -35.18 -29.49 -22.92
N ASN A 430 -35.98 -30.39 -22.34
CA ASN A 430 -37.13 -30.07 -21.51
C ASN A 430 -36.80 -30.16 -20.01
N ASP A 431 -35.57 -30.54 -19.66
CA ASP A 431 -35.07 -30.73 -18.30
C ASP A 431 -33.59 -30.34 -18.20
N ASP A 432 -33.16 -30.03 -16.98
CA ASP A 432 -31.76 -29.73 -16.64
C ASP A 432 -31.11 -31.00 -16.08
N ASN A 433 -30.72 -31.93 -16.96
CA ASN A 433 -30.13 -33.22 -16.60
C ASN A 433 -31.06 -34.05 -15.69
N GLY A 434 -32.34 -34.12 -16.07
CA GLY A 434 -33.40 -34.80 -15.33
C GLY A 434 -34.01 -34.00 -14.18
N ALA A 435 -33.55 -32.78 -13.91
CA ALA A 435 -34.20 -31.85 -12.99
C ALA A 435 -35.25 -30.98 -13.73
N GLU A 436 -36.35 -30.69 -13.06
CA GLU A 436 -37.40 -29.80 -13.57
C GLU A 436 -36.88 -28.35 -13.70
N ILE A 437 -37.28 -27.66 -14.77
CA ILE A 437 -36.87 -26.26 -15.02
C ILE A 437 -37.94 -25.31 -14.47
N ASP A 438 -37.61 -24.60 -13.39
CA ASP A 438 -38.45 -23.53 -12.85
C ASP A 438 -38.36 -22.29 -13.74
N ALA A 439 -39.50 -21.74 -14.13
CA ALA A 439 -39.62 -20.62 -15.05
C ALA A 439 -40.57 -19.57 -14.51
N LEU A 440 -40.15 -18.31 -14.61
CA LEU A 440 -40.84 -17.14 -14.08
C LEU A 440 -40.96 -16.04 -15.13
N ILE A 441 -42.13 -15.42 -15.22
CA ILE A 441 -42.37 -14.21 -16.00
C ILE A 441 -42.85 -13.12 -15.04
N THR A 442 -42.09 -12.05 -14.88
CA THR A 442 -42.48 -10.91 -14.06
C THR A 442 -42.70 -9.68 -14.95
N THR A 443 -43.85 -9.03 -14.81
CA THR A 443 -44.11 -7.75 -15.50
C THR A 443 -43.46 -6.60 -14.76
N GLY A 444 -43.29 -5.47 -15.45
CA GLY A 444 -43.05 -4.20 -14.75
C GLY A 444 -44.24 -3.82 -13.85
N ILE A 445 -44.00 -2.93 -12.89
CA ILE A 445 -45.07 -2.28 -12.14
C ILE A 445 -45.80 -1.33 -13.10
N SER A 446 -47.11 -1.50 -13.23
CA SER A 446 -47.93 -0.70 -14.13
C SER A 446 -49.11 -0.09 -13.40
N ASP A 447 -49.45 1.15 -13.76
CA ASP A 447 -50.74 1.75 -13.43
C ASP A 447 -51.76 1.60 -14.57
N PHE A 448 -51.41 0.87 -15.63
CA PHE A 448 -52.21 0.68 -16.84
C PHE A 448 -52.66 2.00 -17.50
N GLY A 449 -51.89 3.08 -17.32
CA GLY A 449 -52.20 4.41 -17.85
C GLY A 449 -53.33 5.14 -17.11
N GLU A 450 -53.69 4.67 -15.92
CA GLU A 450 -54.81 5.21 -15.14
C GLU A 450 -54.40 5.55 -13.71
N LEU A 451 -54.68 6.79 -13.30
CA LEU A 451 -54.25 7.33 -12.00
C LEU A 451 -55.14 6.87 -10.83
N ARG A 452 -56.40 6.50 -11.12
CA ARG A 452 -57.35 6.05 -10.09
C ARG A 452 -57.02 4.66 -9.57
N THR A 453 -57.61 4.31 -8.42
CA THR A 453 -57.56 2.95 -7.88
C THR A 453 -58.35 1.99 -8.78
N LYS A 454 -57.75 0.86 -9.10
CA LYS A 454 -58.30 -0.18 -9.96
C LYS A 454 -58.71 -1.36 -9.12
N LYS A 455 -59.84 -1.96 -9.49
CA LYS A 455 -60.30 -3.24 -9.01
C LYS A 455 -60.29 -4.20 -10.19
N ILE A 456 -59.51 -5.27 -10.09
CA ILE A 456 -59.39 -6.29 -11.13
C ILE A 456 -60.00 -7.58 -10.58
N PRO A 457 -61.21 -7.96 -11.00
CA PRO A 457 -61.85 -9.19 -10.52
C PRO A 457 -61.40 -10.45 -11.27
N VAL A 458 -60.82 -10.27 -12.46
CA VAL A 458 -60.46 -11.34 -13.38
C VAL A 458 -59.33 -10.87 -14.28
N ILE A 459 -58.44 -11.78 -14.63
CA ILE A 459 -57.44 -11.62 -15.69
C ILE A 459 -57.67 -12.74 -16.69
N TYR A 460 -57.58 -12.43 -17.99
CA TYR A 460 -57.57 -13.44 -19.04
C TYR A 460 -56.14 -13.59 -19.55
N ALA A 461 -55.62 -14.81 -19.52
CA ALA A 461 -54.30 -15.14 -20.01
C ALA A 461 -54.45 -15.95 -21.31
N GLY A 462 -53.89 -15.46 -22.42
CA GLY A 462 -53.72 -16.26 -23.62
C GLY A 462 -52.59 -17.27 -23.38
N ALA A 463 -52.93 -18.53 -23.08
CA ALA A 463 -51.95 -19.50 -22.61
C ALA A 463 -52.15 -20.92 -23.18
N ARG A 464 -51.05 -21.65 -23.36
CA ARG A 464 -51.00 -23.13 -23.41
C ARG A 464 -50.22 -23.57 -22.19
N THR A 465 -50.70 -24.57 -21.46
CA THR A 465 -50.04 -25.03 -20.22
C THR A 465 -50.13 -26.54 -20.13
N GLU A 466 -49.02 -27.21 -19.87
CA GLU A 466 -49.02 -28.65 -19.59
C GLU A 466 -49.49 -28.96 -18.16
N LYS A 467 -48.96 -28.21 -17.19
CA LYS A 467 -49.33 -28.25 -15.77
C LYS A 467 -49.92 -26.90 -15.34
N PRO A 468 -50.61 -26.82 -14.18
CA PRO A 468 -51.10 -25.54 -13.69
C PRO A 468 -49.98 -24.51 -13.49
N LEU A 469 -50.23 -23.26 -13.86
CA LEU A 469 -49.37 -22.12 -13.59
C LEU A 469 -49.87 -21.36 -12.35
N ILE A 470 -48.96 -20.64 -11.70
CA ILE A 470 -49.27 -19.76 -10.57
C ILE A 470 -49.17 -18.31 -11.03
N LEU A 471 -50.28 -17.57 -11.00
CA LEU A 471 -50.32 -16.11 -11.18
C LEU A 471 -50.28 -15.43 -9.82
N THR A 472 -49.21 -14.69 -9.53
CA THR A 472 -49.07 -13.84 -8.35
C THR A 472 -49.32 -12.38 -8.72
N CYS A 473 -50.20 -11.73 -7.95
CA CYS A 473 -50.52 -10.31 -8.09
C CYS A 473 -49.96 -9.54 -6.89
N SER A 474 -49.01 -8.64 -7.13
CA SER A 474 -48.56 -7.64 -6.15
C SER A 474 -49.28 -6.32 -6.43
N VAL A 475 -49.93 -5.74 -5.42
CA VAL A 475 -50.77 -4.55 -5.56
C VAL A 475 -50.42 -3.49 -4.53
N ASP A 476 -49.90 -2.37 -5.00
CA ASP A 476 -49.30 -1.33 -4.15
C ASP A 476 -48.32 -1.95 -3.13
N ASN A 477 -48.50 -1.69 -1.84
CA ASN A 477 -47.70 -2.26 -0.75
C ASN A 477 -48.46 -3.36 0.03
N ASN A 478 -49.49 -3.97 -0.57
CA ASN A 478 -50.22 -5.06 0.06
C ASN A 478 -49.47 -6.40 -0.07
N PRO A 479 -49.83 -7.42 0.74
CA PRO A 479 -49.32 -8.77 0.55
C PRO A 479 -49.59 -9.30 -0.86
N ASP A 480 -48.74 -10.20 -1.32
CA ASP A 480 -48.92 -10.89 -2.60
C ASP A 480 -50.08 -11.88 -2.54
N TYR A 481 -50.85 -11.98 -3.64
CA TYR A 481 -51.94 -12.92 -3.78
C TYR A 481 -51.70 -13.84 -4.98
N SER A 482 -51.63 -15.14 -4.73
CA SER A 482 -51.37 -16.15 -5.77
C SER A 482 -52.64 -16.91 -6.16
N TYR A 483 -52.75 -17.21 -7.46
CA TYR A 483 -53.89 -17.89 -8.07
C TYR A 483 -53.40 -18.92 -9.06
N GLU A 484 -53.84 -20.18 -8.89
CA GLU A 484 -53.53 -21.24 -9.84
C GLU A 484 -54.48 -21.17 -11.06
N PHE A 485 -53.94 -21.37 -12.25
CA PHE A 485 -54.73 -21.50 -13.48
C PHE A 485 -54.12 -22.51 -14.45
N ILE A 486 -54.96 -23.14 -15.27
CA ILE A 486 -54.55 -24.11 -16.29
C ILE A 486 -55.36 -23.88 -17.56
N SER A 487 -54.69 -23.87 -18.71
CA SER A 487 -55.31 -23.91 -20.03
C SER A 487 -55.56 -25.37 -20.42
N SER A 488 -56.79 -25.70 -20.79
CA SER A 488 -57.21 -27.07 -21.17
C SER A 488 -57.12 -27.33 -22.68
N SER A 489 -56.53 -26.40 -23.43
CA SER A 489 -56.40 -26.44 -24.88
C SER A 489 -55.03 -26.99 -25.28
N GLU A 490 -54.97 -27.77 -26.36
CA GLU A 490 -53.70 -28.21 -26.98
C GLU A 490 -52.88 -27.03 -27.54
N GLY A 491 -53.51 -25.90 -27.86
CA GLY A 491 -52.86 -24.66 -28.31
C GLY A 491 -53.12 -23.48 -27.39
N ILE A 492 -52.60 -22.31 -27.74
CA ILE A 492 -52.84 -21.06 -27.00
C ILE A 492 -54.34 -20.73 -27.01
N ALA A 493 -54.93 -20.64 -25.82
CA ALA A 493 -56.34 -20.28 -25.65
C ALA A 493 -56.52 -19.32 -24.47
N PRO A 494 -57.54 -18.44 -24.51
CA PRO A 494 -57.83 -17.54 -23.40
C PRO A 494 -58.31 -18.33 -22.18
N THR A 495 -57.53 -18.28 -21.10
CA THR A 495 -57.84 -18.90 -19.82
C THR A 495 -58.18 -17.83 -18.79
N ARG A 496 -59.26 -18.07 -18.05
CA ARG A 496 -59.77 -17.10 -17.08
C ARG A 496 -59.17 -17.36 -15.70
N VAL A 497 -58.44 -16.38 -15.16
CA VAL A 497 -57.92 -16.39 -13.79
C VAL A 497 -58.80 -15.50 -12.90
N LYS A 498 -59.49 -16.11 -11.94
CA LYS A 498 -60.41 -15.39 -11.04
C LYS A 498 -59.66 -14.90 -9.80
N LEU A 499 -59.61 -13.59 -9.62
CA LEU A 499 -58.94 -12.98 -8.47
C LEU A 499 -59.87 -12.92 -7.25
N GLY A 500 -59.26 -12.82 -6.07
CA GLY A 500 -59.95 -12.64 -4.80
C GLY A 500 -60.79 -11.36 -4.78
N LYS A 501 -61.92 -11.39 -4.05
CA LYS A 501 -62.73 -10.18 -3.87
C LYS A 501 -61.98 -9.18 -2.99
N GLY A 502 -61.92 -7.92 -3.44
CA GLY A 502 -61.37 -6.82 -2.64
C GLY A 502 -59.92 -6.45 -2.96
N LEU A 503 -59.30 -7.13 -3.92
CA LEU A 503 -57.99 -6.72 -4.43
C LEU A 503 -58.16 -5.42 -5.23
N GLU A 504 -57.72 -4.31 -4.65
CA GLU A 504 -57.78 -2.98 -5.23
C GLU A 504 -56.46 -2.23 -4.99
N GLY A 505 -56.06 -1.43 -5.97
CA GLY A 505 -54.86 -0.62 -5.87
C GLY A 505 -54.54 0.13 -7.14
N ARG A 506 -53.54 1.01 -7.06
CA ARG A 506 -53.09 1.80 -8.22
C ARG A 506 -52.01 1.06 -8.98
N TYR A 507 -50.96 0.59 -8.33
CA TYR A 507 -49.82 -0.02 -8.99
C TYR A 507 -49.92 -1.53 -8.90
N TRP A 508 -49.82 -2.20 -10.06
CA TRP A 508 -49.96 -3.64 -10.18
C TRP A 508 -48.72 -4.25 -10.82
N LYS A 509 -48.27 -5.37 -10.26
CA LYS A 509 -47.24 -6.24 -10.84
C LYS A 509 -47.83 -7.65 -10.92
N LEU A 510 -47.65 -8.29 -12.06
CA LEU A 510 -48.03 -9.68 -12.27
C LEU A 510 -46.77 -10.52 -12.39
N GLU A 511 -46.83 -11.71 -11.81
CA GLU A 511 -45.79 -12.71 -11.90
C GLU A 511 -46.41 -14.06 -12.20
N ILE A 512 -45.86 -14.80 -13.17
CA ILE A 512 -46.33 -16.14 -13.54
C ILE A 512 -45.19 -17.12 -13.35
N ALA A 513 -45.41 -18.15 -12.55
CA ALA A 513 -44.50 -19.26 -12.39
C ALA A 513 -45.09 -20.55 -12.97
N ASN A 514 -44.26 -21.39 -13.58
CA ASN A 514 -44.64 -22.77 -13.81
C ASN A 514 -44.59 -23.59 -12.52
N ARG A 515 -45.15 -24.79 -12.59
CA ARG A 515 -45.20 -25.73 -11.47
C ARG A 515 -44.60 -27.04 -11.91
N ASP A 516 -43.69 -27.57 -11.08
CA ASP A 516 -43.03 -28.85 -11.30
C ASP A 516 -42.43 -28.94 -12.73
N GLY A 517 -41.76 -27.88 -13.20
CA GLY A 517 -41.16 -27.84 -14.55
C GLY A 517 -42.12 -27.93 -15.73
N GLY A 518 -43.43 -27.75 -15.54
CA GLY A 518 -44.41 -27.88 -16.62
C GLY A 518 -44.17 -26.90 -17.76
N ASP A 519 -44.22 -27.41 -19.01
CA ASP A 519 -44.07 -26.60 -20.21
C ASP A 519 -45.28 -25.67 -20.41
N PHE A 520 -45.02 -24.44 -20.89
CA PHE A 520 -46.08 -23.46 -21.11
C PHE A 520 -45.70 -22.41 -22.15
N GLU A 521 -46.73 -21.82 -22.75
CA GLU A 521 -46.63 -20.66 -23.63
C GLU A 521 -47.62 -19.59 -23.17
N ILE A 522 -47.18 -18.34 -23.10
CA ILE A 522 -48.02 -17.16 -22.86
C ILE A 522 -47.92 -16.23 -24.07
N SER A 523 -49.07 -15.81 -24.59
CA SER A 523 -49.19 -14.82 -25.66
C SER A 523 -49.43 -13.42 -25.09
N ASP A 524 -50.43 -13.28 -24.22
CA ASP A 524 -50.93 -11.98 -23.76
C ASP A 524 -51.73 -12.08 -22.45
N PHE A 525 -51.88 -10.93 -21.80
CA PHE A 525 -52.80 -10.72 -20.69
C PHE A 525 -53.82 -9.64 -21.04
N ASP A 526 -55.10 -10.00 -21.00
CA ASP A 526 -56.20 -9.05 -21.02
C ASP A 526 -56.70 -8.80 -19.60
N ILE A 527 -56.57 -7.55 -19.17
CA ILE A 527 -56.81 -7.11 -17.80
C ILE A 527 -57.98 -6.11 -17.83
N PRO A 528 -59.23 -6.58 -17.63
CA PRO A 528 -60.39 -5.69 -17.59
C PRO A 528 -60.36 -4.84 -16.31
N ILE A 529 -59.96 -3.59 -16.47
CA ILE A 529 -59.87 -2.62 -15.38
C ILE A 529 -61.27 -2.11 -15.01
N THR A 530 -61.64 -2.27 -13.75
CA THR A 530 -62.78 -1.56 -13.16
C THR A 530 -62.27 -0.44 -12.26
N LEU A 531 -62.78 0.77 -12.47
CA LEU A 531 -62.36 1.94 -11.71
C LEU A 531 -63.19 2.08 -10.45
N ASN A 532 -62.55 2.34 -9.32
CA ASN A 532 -63.29 2.69 -8.12
C ASN A 532 -63.93 4.08 -8.33
N SER A 533 -65.26 4.17 -8.25
CA SER A 533 -66.01 5.39 -8.53
C SER A 533 -66.09 6.35 -7.34
N ARG A 534 -65.42 6.04 -6.21
CA ARG A 534 -65.30 6.97 -5.08
C ARG A 534 -64.16 7.95 -5.38
N GLY A 535 -64.55 9.09 -5.94
CA GLY A 535 -63.67 10.13 -6.43
C GLY A 535 -62.80 10.79 -5.36
N VAL A 536 -61.76 11.44 -5.89
CA VAL A 536 -60.95 12.51 -5.27
C VAL A 536 -61.84 13.53 -4.57
#